data_AF-A0A3P6BY71-F1
#
_entry.id   AF-A0A3P6BY71-F1
#
_cell.length_a   1.000
_cell.length_b   1.000
_cell.length_c   1.000
_cell.angle_alpha   90.00
_cell.angle_beta   90.00
_cell.angle_gamma   90.00
#
_symmetry.space_group_name_H-M   'P 1'
#
loop_
_entity.id
_entity.type
_entity.pdbx_description
1 polymer ?
#
loop_
_entity_poly.entity_id
_entity_poly.type
_entity_poly.pdbx_seq_one_letter_code
_entity_poly.pdbx_strand_id
1 'polypeptide(L)'
;MKFSYSLSQRFSFPILAMQFLIIHSVSSLNLTNEYLNHKCLFNQGKYNSGSEYEKNLNWVFHYIRTRPFENVGFSHTSNGTTTSNFATVVLQCRGDSYGSKSYGSKCRTCLDTAILGFRKRCPSIKGGMIWYDQCFLYVSTIHIENPSRINYENVFSMHNPNNVREDAKLFAKRVLDFFSELTLKVEKTTSDGFRIILYAAGEKKLGKNTLYAMVQCLELTLDCKNCLTWSTTKLFKNGDIKQGARVFGSNCDVRIFNWLGILEPITQLTCVPSSVSDSFASMTSVDC
;
A
#
# COMPACT_ATOMS: atom_id res chain seq x y z
N MET A 1 64.67 -15.88 53.50
CA MET A 1 63.22 -15.86 53.80
C MET A 1 62.68 -14.46 53.53
N LYS A 2 61.65 -14.38 52.66
CA LYS A 2 60.76 -13.25 52.35
C LYS A 2 61.37 -11.94 51.83
N PHE A 3 61.43 -11.86 50.50
CA PHE A 3 61.35 -10.60 49.73
C PHE A 3 59.96 -9.97 49.90
N SER A 4 59.90 -8.66 50.14
CA SER A 4 58.68 -7.86 49.97
C SER A 4 58.76 -7.11 48.66
N TYR A 5 57.77 -7.32 47.80
CA TYR A 5 57.49 -6.52 46.61
C TYR A 5 55.97 -6.32 46.53
N SER A 6 55.59 -5.27 45.81
CA SER A 6 54.33 -5.13 45.05
C SER A 6 53.14 -4.53 45.81
N LEU A 7 52.31 -3.65 45.23
CA LEU A 7 52.29 -2.97 43.93
C LEU A 7 51.40 -1.73 44.08
N SER A 8 51.80 -0.62 43.46
CA SER A 8 50.94 0.53 43.17
C SER A 8 49.69 0.08 42.41
N GLN A 9 48.49 0.36 42.93
CA GLN A 9 47.22 0.19 42.22
C GLN A 9 47.19 1.13 41.01
N ARG A 10 47.31 0.57 39.80
CA ARG A 10 46.90 1.26 38.57
C ARG A 10 45.41 0.96 38.35
N PHE A 11 44.57 1.98 38.48
CA PHE A 11 43.20 1.93 38.01
C PHE A 11 43.21 1.86 36.48
N SER A 12 43.06 0.65 35.93
CA SER A 12 42.72 0.47 34.52
C SER A 12 41.22 0.73 34.36
N PHE A 13 40.84 1.87 33.79
CA PHE A 13 39.51 2.05 33.23
C PHE A 13 39.43 1.23 31.93
N PRO A 14 38.61 0.16 31.85
CA PRO A 14 38.34 -0.45 30.56
C PRO A 14 37.56 0.59 29.75
N ILE A 15 38.14 1.00 28.62
CA ILE A 15 37.45 1.79 27.60
C ILE A 15 36.28 0.92 27.14
N LEU A 16 35.10 1.17 27.69
CA LEU A 16 33.85 0.60 27.23
C LEU A 16 33.65 1.18 25.82
N ALA A 17 34.11 0.45 24.81
CA ALA A 17 33.79 0.75 23.42
C ALA A 17 32.27 0.61 23.29
N MET A 18 31.56 1.72 23.53
CA MET A 18 30.20 1.92 23.07
C MET A 18 30.24 1.71 21.56
N GLN A 19 29.91 0.49 21.13
CA GLN A 19 29.50 0.23 19.76
C GLN A 19 28.29 1.14 19.54
N PHE A 20 28.53 2.33 18.99
CA PHE A 20 27.53 3.06 18.26
C PHE A 20 27.09 2.11 17.15
N LEU A 21 26.02 1.36 17.41
CA LEU A 21 25.19 0.81 16.35
C LEU A 21 24.87 2.02 15.49
N ILE A 22 25.54 2.11 14.35
CA ILE A 22 25.18 3.01 13.27
C ILE A 22 23.80 2.52 12.88
N ILE A 23 22.78 3.07 13.53
CA ILE A 23 21.42 3.08 13.01
C ILE A 23 21.63 3.79 11.68
N HIS A 24 21.69 3.02 10.60
CA HIS A 24 21.50 3.56 9.27
C HIS A 24 20.12 4.21 9.32
N SER A 25 20.09 5.49 9.66
CA SER A 25 18.94 6.35 9.48
C SER A 25 18.74 6.36 7.97
N VAL A 26 17.90 5.46 7.47
CA VAL A 26 17.26 5.66 6.19
C VAL A 26 16.57 7.00 6.36
N SER A 27 17.12 8.04 5.72
CA SER A 27 16.55 9.38 5.71
C SER A 27 15.05 9.21 5.53
N SER A 28 14.28 9.68 6.50
CA SER A 28 12.82 9.56 6.46
C SER A 28 12.39 10.14 5.12
N LEU A 29 11.96 9.29 4.18
CA LEU A 29 11.28 9.76 2.98
C LEU A 29 10.22 10.75 3.47
N ASN A 30 10.07 11.88 2.76
CA ASN A 30 8.84 12.66 2.80
C ASN A 30 7.70 11.78 2.28
N LEU A 31 7.21 10.86 3.13
CA LEU A 31 6.01 10.06 2.90
C LEU A 31 4.83 11.03 2.99
N THR A 32 4.44 11.61 1.85
CA THR A 32 3.18 12.33 1.75
C THR A 32 2.03 11.34 1.57
N ASN A 33 0.85 11.64 2.09
CA ASN A 33 -0.38 10.91 1.76
C ASN A 33 -0.85 11.34 0.36
N GLU A 34 -0.07 11.00 -0.66
CA GLU A 34 -0.35 11.35 -2.03
C GLU A 34 -1.58 10.59 -2.53
N TYR A 35 -2.51 11.31 -3.16
CA TYR A 35 -3.66 10.71 -3.81
C TYR A 35 -3.20 9.97 -5.08
N LEU A 36 -3.60 8.71 -5.22
CA LEU A 36 -3.22 7.89 -6.37
C LEU A 36 -4.39 7.72 -7.34
N ASN A 37 -5.51 7.19 -6.87
CA ASN A 37 -6.69 6.96 -7.70
C ASN A 37 -7.96 6.77 -6.88
N HIS A 38 -9.13 6.77 -7.53
CA HIS A 38 -10.39 6.34 -6.96
C HIS A 38 -11.31 5.69 -8.01
N LYS A 39 -12.28 4.91 -7.56
CA LYS A 39 -13.36 4.35 -8.38
C LYS A 39 -14.66 4.42 -7.60
N CYS A 40 -15.66 5.11 -8.12
CA CYS A 40 -17.00 5.11 -7.53
C CYS A 40 -17.82 3.93 -8.08
N LEU A 41 -18.51 3.20 -7.21
CA LEU A 41 -19.32 2.04 -7.56
C LEU A 41 -20.77 2.48 -7.77
N PHE A 42 -21.06 3.05 -8.93
CA PHE A 42 -22.40 3.57 -9.26
C PHE A 42 -23.51 2.51 -9.23
N ASN A 43 -23.16 1.25 -9.46
CA ASN A 43 -24.08 0.11 -9.35
C ASN A 43 -24.59 -0.14 -7.92
N GLN A 44 -23.92 0.39 -6.89
CA GLN A 44 -24.40 0.35 -5.51
C GLN A 44 -25.39 1.48 -5.19
N GLY A 45 -25.64 2.38 -6.14
CA GLY A 45 -26.64 3.44 -6.03
C GLY A 45 -26.19 4.67 -5.26
N LYS A 46 -27.12 5.63 -5.16
CA LYS A 46 -26.94 6.91 -4.48
C LYS A 46 -27.64 6.93 -3.13
N TYR A 47 -27.19 7.78 -2.22
CA TYR A 47 -27.88 8.09 -0.97
C TYR A 47 -28.16 9.58 -0.85
N ASN A 48 -29.25 9.91 -0.14
CA ASN A 48 -29.63 11.27 0.16
C ASN A 48 -29.01 11.73 1.48
N SER A 49 -28.77 13.03 1.61
CA SER A 49 -28.36 13.60 2.90
C SER A 49 -29.43 13.36 3.96
N GLY A 50 -29.01 13.04 5.18
CA GLY A 50 -29.86 12.67 6.31
C GLY A 50 -30.41 11.24 6.26
N SER A 51 -30.18 10.49 5.17
CA SER A 51 -30.62 9.10 5.05
C SER A 51 -30.00 8.21 6.12
N GLU A 52 -30.67 7.10 6.43
CA GLU A 52 -30.16 6.12 7.38
C GLU A 52 -28.81 5.53 6.92
N TYR A 53 -28.65 5.29 5.62
CA TYR A 53 -27.37 4.88 5.05
C TYR A 53 -26.24 5.88 5.37
N GLU A 54 -26.48 7.19 5.19
CA GLU A 54 -25.48 8.21 5.51
C GLU A 54 -25.14 8.21 7.00
N LYS A 55 -26.14 8.08 7.86
CA LYS A 55 -25.94 7.96 9.32
C LYS A 55 -25.08 6.75 9.67
N ASN A 56 -25.36 5.59 9.07
CA ASN A 56 -24.61 4.36 9.28
C ASN A 56 -23.17 4.48 8.78
N LEU A 57 -22.95 5.04 7.58
CA LEU A 57 -21.61 5.29 7.04
C LEU A 57 -20.82 6.27 7.92
N ASN A 58 -21.46 7.33 8.39
CA ASN A 58 -20.85 8.31 9.29
C ASN A 58 -20.45 7.69 10.62
N TRP A 59 -21.30 6.80 11.16
CA TRP A 59 -20.97 6.05 12.36
C TRP A 59 -19.76 5.15 12.15
N VAL A 60 -19.69 4.41 11.03
CA VAL A 60 -18.54 3.54 10.72
C VAL A 60 -17.25 4.37 10.59
N PHE A 61 -17.28 5.49 9.86
CA PHE A 61 -16.13 6.39 9.76
C PHE A 61 -15.70 6.96 11.10
N HIS A 62 -16.65 7.35 11.97
CA HIS A 62 -16.33 7.80 13.32
C HIS A 62 -15.69 6.68 14.14
N TYR A 63 -16.26 5.48 14.11
CA TYR A 63 -15.77 4.32 14.85
C TYR A 63 -14.33 3.94 14.46
N ILE A 64 -14.02 3.89 13.17
CA ILE A 64 -12.66 3.58 12.68
C ILE A 64 -11.67 4.66 13.11
N ARG A 65 -12.09 5.93 13.16
CA ARG A 65 -11.28 7.02 13.71
C ARG A 65 -11.13 6.91 15.22
N THR A 66 -12.09 6.46 16.01
CA THR A 66 -11.88 6.44 17.48
C THR A 66 -11.13 5.21 17.99
N ARG A 67 -11.02 4.14 17.20
CA ARG A 67 -10.36 2.90 17.61
C ARG A 67 -8.82 3.01 17.56
N PRO A 68 -8.07 2.37 18.48
CA PRO A 68 -6.61 2.25 18.38
C PRO A 68 -6.23 1.40 17.16
N PHE A 69 -6.09 2.06 16.02
CA PHE A 69 -5.83 1.46 14.71
C PHE A 69 -4.34 1.48 14.33
N GLU A 70 -3.54 2.29 15.02
CA GLU A 70 -2.16 2.60 14.64
C GLU A 70 -1.20 1.40 14.68
N ASN A 71 -1.50 0.40 15.52
CA ASN A 71 -0.67 -0.80 15.69
C ASN A 71 -1.06 -1.94 14.74
N VAL A 72 -2.25 -1.90 14.14
CA VAL A 72 -2.78 -2.97 13.28
C VAL A 72 -2.80 -2.53 11.82
N GLY A 73 -3.13 -1.25 11.57
CA GLY A 73 -3.19 -0.69 10.23
C GLY A 73 -4.26 -1.30 9.34
N PHE A 74 -5.17 -2.10 9.88
CA PHE A 74 -6.29 -2.71 9.20
C PHE A 74 -7.60 -2.55 9.99
N SER A 75 -8.70 -2.28 9.26
CA SER A 75 -10.03 -2.15 9.82
C SER A 75 -11.06 -2.68 8.82
N HIS A 76 -11.99 -3.48 9.34
CA HIS A 76 -13.18 -3.93 8.66
C HIS A 76 -14.36 -3.71 9.61
N THR A 77 -15.28 -2.82 9.25
CA THR A 77 -16.39 -2.44 10.11
C THR A 77 -17.62 -2.22 9.26
N SER A 78 -18.76 -2.71 9.74
CA SER A 78 -20.06 -2.53 9.10
C SER A 78 -21.09 -2.00 10.07
N ASN A 79 -22.11 -1.31 9.56
CA ASN A 79 -23.30 -0.92 10.30
C ASN A 79 -24.54 -0.93 9.41
N GLY A 80 -25.70 -1.17 10.02
CA GLY A 80 -26.99 -1.33 9.34
C GLY A 80 -27.50 -2.76 9.36
N THR A 81 -28.78 -2.92 9.03
CA THR A 81 -29.52 -4.19 9.16
C THR A 81 -30.17 -4.63 7.86
N THR A 82 -30.37 -3.72 6.91
CA THR A 82 -31.01 -4.00 5.61
C THR A 82 -30.05 -3.64 4.48
N THR A 83 -30.20 -4.28 3.32
CA THR A 83 -29.38 -3.98 2.14
C THR A 83 -29.43 -2.51 1.70
N SER A 84 -30.51 -1.78 2.04
CA SER A 84 -30.68 -0.37 1.70
C SER A 84 -29.84 0.59 2.55
N ASN A 85 -29.59 0.23 3.81
CA ASN A 85 -28.93 1.06 4.82
C ASN A 85 -27.60 0.46 5.34
N PHE A 86 -27.22 -0.73 4.88
CA PHE A 86 -25.98 -1.40 5.24
C PHE A 86 -24.78 -0.67 4.64
N ALA A 87 -23.78 -0.38 5.46
CA ALA A 87 -22.53 0.24 5.06
C ALA A 87 -21.37 -0.56 5.64
N THR A 88 -20.49 -1.07 4.78
CA THR A 88 -19.22 -1.71 5.14
C THR A 88 -18.08 -0.80 4.72
N VAL A 89 -17.10 -0.65 5.60
CA VAL A 89 -15.86 0.05 5.31
C VAL A 89 -14.68 -0.86 5.63
N VAL A 90 -13.78 -0.98 4.66
CA VAL A 90 -12.49 -1.65 4.80
C VAL A 90 -11.39 -0.63 4.58
N LEU A 91 -10.39 -0.65 5.45
CA LEU A 91 -9.24 0.23 5.38
C LEU A 91 -7.98 -0.58 5.66
N GLN A 92 -6.96 -0.38 4.83
CA GLN A 92 -5.64 -0.97 5.00
C GLN A 92 -4.58 0.09 4.77
N CYS A 93 -3.74 0.31 5.76
CA CYS A 93 -2.55 1.14 5.65
C CYS A 93 -1.39 0.37 5.04
N ARG A 94 -0.38 1.08 4.55
CA ARG A 94 0.87 0.49 4.09
C ARG A 94 1.65 -0.08 5.28
N GLY A 95 2.26 -1.25 5.14
CA GLY A 95 2.87 -1.96 6.28
C GLY A 95 4.03 -1.23 6.99
N ASP A 96 4.69 -0.28 6.31
CA ASP A 96 5.75 0.58 6.86
C ASP A 96 5.23 1.96 7.34
N SER A 97 3.93 2.21 7.25
CA SER A 97 3.28 3.47 7.65
C SER A 97 2.71 3.44 9.07
N TYR A 98 2.81 2.29 9.73
CA TYR A 98 2.40 2.11 11.12
C TYR A 98 3.36 2.91 12.01
N GLY A 99 2.81 3.76 12.88
CA GLY A 99 3.61 4.67 13.68
C GLY A 99 4.54 3.94 14.65
N SER A 100 5.77 4.43 14.81
CA SER A 100 6.46 4.33 16.09
C SER A 100 5.88 5.39 17.02
N LYS A 101 5.77 5.09 18.32
CA LYS A 101 5.20 5.96 19.38
C LYS A 101 5.75 7.41 19.39
N SER A 102 6.87 7.69 18.71
CA SER A 102 7.53 8.99 18.68
C SER A 102 7.12 9.95 17.55
N TYR A 103 6.52 9.49 16.44
CA TYR A 103 6.37 10.33 15.22
C TYR A 103 4.92 10.54 14.75
N GLY A 104 3.93 10.00 15.47
CA GLY A 104 2.56 9.95 15.00
C GLY A 104 2.39 8.94 13.86
N SER A 105 1.23 8.28 13.80
CA SER A 105 0.99 7.25 12.80
C SER A 105 0.69 7.88 11.43
N LYS A 106 1.56 7.69 10.43
CA LYS A 106 1.30 8.16 9.04
C LYS A 106 0.01 7.55 8.49
N CYS A 107 -0.23 6.30 8.88
CA CYS A 107 -1.47 5.57 8.65
C CYS A 107 -2.71 6.32 9.17
N ARG A 108 -2.63 6.98 10.33
CA ARG A 108 -3.72 7.79 10.89
C ARG A 108 -4.05 9.00 10.01
N THR A 109 -3.04 9.74 9.60
CA THR A 109 -3.22 10.88 8.69
C THR A 109 -3.79 10.41 7.34
N CYS A 110 -3.37 9.23 6.85
CA CYS A 110 -3.91 8.67 5.61
C CYS A 110 -5.39 8.32 5.74
N LEU A 111 -5.80 7.68 6.84
CA LEU A 111 -7.20 7.39 7.14
C LEU A 111 -8.09 8.64 7.03
N ASP A 112 -7.72 9.72 7.73
CA ASP A 112 -8.50 10.96 7.73
C ASP A 112 -8.57 11.57 6.32
N THR A 113 -7.44 11.55 5.59
CA THR A 113 -7.34 12.05 4.22
C THR A 113 -8.17 11.21 3.25
N ALA A 114 -8.19 9.88 3.43
CA ALA A 114 -8.94 8.95 2.59
C ALA A 114 -10.45 9.11 2.77
N ILE A 115 -10.93 9.25 4.02
CA ILE A 115 -12.37 9.50 4.29
C ILE A 115 -12.83 10.80 3.65
N LEU A 116 -12.08 11.90 3.85
CA LEU A 116 -12.41 13.19 3.24
C LEU A 116 -12.32 13.12 1.71
N GLY A 117 -11.29 12.45 1.20
CA GLY A 117 -11.07 12.24 -0.22
C GLY A 117 -12.19 11.44 -0.89
N PHE A 118 -12.68 10.40 -0.23
CA PHE A 118 -13.79 9.58 -0.70
C PHE A 118 -15.06 10.40 -0.82
N ARG A 119 -15.44 11.15 0.24
CA ARG A 119 -16.63 12.02 0.21
C ARG A 119 -16.57 13.06 -0.90
N LYS A 120 -15.38 13.63 -1.14
CA LYS A 120 -15.16 14.64 -2.19
C LYS A 120 -15.25 14.04 -3.60
N ARG A 121 -14.71 12.84 -3.81
CA ARG A 121 -14.54 12.25 -5.15
C ARG A 121 -15.70 11.33 -5.56
N CYS A 122 -16.38 10.71 -4.60
CA CYS A 122 -17.59 9.92 -4.81
C CYS A 122 -18.78 10.54 -4.05
N PRO A 123 -19.21 11.77 -4.42
CA PRO A 123 -20.27 12.46 -3.70
C PRO A 123 -21.59 11.69 -3.81
N SER A 124 -22.21 11.42 -2.66
CA SER A 124 -23.52 10.74 -2.55
C SER A 124 -23.59 9.34 -3.19
N ILE A 125 -22.47 8.69 -3.52
CA ILE A 125 -22.43 7.31 -4.00
C ILE A 125 -22.22 6.36 -2.82
N LYS A 126 -23.01 5.29 -2.74
CA LYS A 126 -22.96 4.33 -1.61
C LYS A 126 -21.76 3.39 -1.62
N GLY A 127 -20.97 3.36 -2.69
CA GLY A 127 -19.83 2.47 -2.79
C GLY A 127 -18.69 3.11 -3.56
N GLY A 128 -17.47 2.72 -3.21
CA GLY A 128 -16.29 3.14 -3.94
C GLY A 128 -14.99 2.82 -3.23
N MET A 129 -13.93 2.93 -3.98
CA MET A 129 -12.57 2.66 -3.57
C MET A 129 -11.72 3.90 -3.77
N ILE A 130 -10.79 4.15 -2.86
CA ILE A 130 -9.81 5.22 -3.00
C ILE A 130 -8.45 4.75 -2.50
N TRP A 131 -7.43 5.01 -3.31
CA TRP A 131 -6.04 4.65 -3.05
C TRP A 131 -5.23 5.91 -2.81
N TYR A 132 -4.54 5.93 -1.68
CA TYR A 132 -3.47 6.87 -1.36
C TYR A 132 -2.17 6.09 -1.21
N ASP A 133 -1.03 6.77 -1.29
CA ASP A 133 0.27 6.10 -1.21
C ASP A 133 0.45 5.28 0.08
N GLN A 134 -0.18 5.75 1.17
CA GLN A 134 -0.06 5.20 2.51
C GLN A 134 -1.26 4.34 2.95
N CYS A 135 -2.37 4.32 2.21
CA CYS A 135 -3.54 3.53 2.59
C CYS A 135 -4.54 3.35 1.44
N PHE A 136 -5.36 2.32 1.58
CA PHE A 136 -6.49 1.97 0.74
C PHE A 136 -7.77 2.00 1.56
N LEU A 137 -8.83 2.62 1.04
CA LEU A 137 -10.17 2.65 1.64
C LEU A 137 -11.18 2.11 0.63
N TYR A 138 -12.00 1.16 1.08
CA TYR A 138 -13.11 0.58 0.32
C TYR A 138 -14.42 0.71 1.10
N VAL A 139 -15.42 1.34 0.49
CA VAL A 139 -16.78 1.49 1.00
C VAL A 139 -17.72 0.67 0.13
N SER A 140 -18.61 -0.10 0.76
CA SER A 140 -19.58 -0.96 0.07
C SER A 140 -20.93 -1.02 0.80
N THR A 141 -22.02 -1.22 0.06
CA THR A 141 -23.35 -1.55 0.60
C THR A 141 -23.53 -3.03 0.90
N ILE A 142 -22.54 -3.85 0.57
CA ILE A 142 -22.59 -5.30 0.70
C ILE A 142 -21.62 -5.73 1.78
N HIS A 143 -21.98 -6.79 2.51
CA HIS A 143 -21.07 -7.45 3.44
C HIS A 143 -19.84 -7.97 2.69
N ILE A 144 -18.65 -7.65 3.21
CA ILE A 144 -17.39 -8.12 2.64
C ILE A 144 -16.96 -9.35 3.42
N GLU A 145 -16.85 -10.49 2.74
CA GLU A 145 -16.44 -11.75 3.37
C GLU A 145 -15.03 -11.63 3.97
N ASN A 146 -14.84 -12.26 5.13
CA ASN A 146 -13.52 -12.45 5.73
C ASN A 146 -13.28 -13.95 5.95
N PRO A 147 -12.48 -14.62 5.11
CA PRO A 147 -11.69 -14.08 4.00
C PRO A 147 -12.51 -13.84 2.71
N SER A 148 -12.06 -12.93 1.85
CA SER A 148 -12.65 -12.55 0.56
C SER A 148 -11.87 -13.10 -0.63
N ARG A 149 -12.60 -13.41 -1.72
CA ARG A 149 -12.01 -13.82 -3.00
C ARG A 149 -11.34 -12.64 -3.72
N ILE A 150 -10.40 -12.96 -4.60
CA ILE A 150 -9.69 -11.95 -5.41
C ILE A 150 -10.66 -11.32 -6.42
N ASN A 151 -10.66 -10.00 -6.51
CA ASN A 151 -11.36 -9.24 -7.55
C ASN A 151 -10.33 -8.66 -8.54
N TYR A 152 -10.37 -9.13 -9.79
CA TYR A 152 -9.45 -8.70 -10.85
C TYR A 152 -9.93 -7.49 -11.67
N GLU A 153 -11.15 -7.01 -11.43
CA GLU A 153 -11.76 -5.88 -12.16
C GLU A 153 -11.42 -4.51 -11.53
N ASN A 154 -11.03 -4.50 -10.26
CA ASN A 154 -10.75 -3.29 -9.50
C ASN A 154 -9.25 -3.06 -9.37
N VAL A 155 -8.58 -2.99 -10.52
CA VAL A 155 -7.13 -2.90 -10.61
C VAL A 155 -6.73 -1.74 -11.52
N PHE A 156 -5.72 -0.97 -11.13
CA PHE A 156 -5.10 0.04 -11.99
C PHE A 156 -3.57 -0.03 -11.89
N SER A 157 -2.90 0.50 -12.93
CA SER A 157 -1.45 0.51 -13.02
C SER A 157 -0.92 1.93 -13.20
N MET A 158 0.23 2.22 -12.61
CA MET A 158 0.98 3.46 -12.78
C MET A 158 2.38 3.11 -13.23
N HIS A 159 2.94 3.86 -14.17
CA HIS A 159 4.20 3.53 -14.81
C HIS A 159 5.12 4.76 -14.83
N ASN A 160 6.42 4.52 -14.65
CA ASN A 160 7.41 5.54 -14.92
C ASN A 160 7.39 5.86 -16.42
N PRO A 161 7.52 7.13 -16.83
CA PRO A 161 7.56 7.50 -18.24
C PRO A 161 8.76 6.88 -18.98
N ASN A 162 9.85 6.59 -18.27
CA ASN A 162 11.09 6.09 -18.85
C ASN A 162 11.09 4.56 -19.00
N ASN A 163 11.45 4.12 -20.21
CA ASN A 163 11.71 2.72 -20.51
C ASN A 163 13.08 2.29 -19.96
N VAL A 164 13.22 0.99 -19.70
CA VAL A 164 14.51 0.37 -19.48
C VAL A 164 15.26 0.33 -20.81
N ARG A 165 16.45 0.95 -20.85
CA ARG A 165 17.23 1.12 -22.10
C ARG A 165 17.99 -0.15 -22.50
N GLU A 166 18.62 -0.82 -21.53
CA GLU A 166 19.49 -1.98 -21.77
C GLU A 166 18.93 -3.24 -21.11
N ASP A 167 19.03 -4.37 -21.82
CA ASP A 167 18.64 -5.71 -21.36
C ASP A 167 17.24 -5.80 -20.71
N ALA A 168 16.25 -5.15 -21.30
CA ALA A 168 14.89 -5.07 -20.74
C ALA A 168 14.31 -6.45 -20.34
N LYS A 169 14.55 -7.49 -21.14
CA LYS A 169 14.12 -8.87 -20.81
C LYS A 169 14.81 -9.42 -19.55
N LEU A 170 16.11 -9.19 -19.40
CA LEU A 170 16.86 -9.59 -18.21
C LEU A 170 16.41 -8.79 -16.99
N PHE A 171 16.16 -7.49 -17.16
CA PHE A 171 15.59 -6.65 -16.12
C PHE A 171 14.24 -7.21 -15.65
N ALA A 172 13.30 -7.45 -16.57
CA ALA A 172 11.99 -8.00 -16.24
C ALA A 172 12.12 -9.34 -15.51
N LYS A 173 12.98 -10.26 -15.99
CA LYS A 173 13.24 -11.54 -15.29
C LYS A 173 13.70 -11.32 -13.85
N ARG A 174 14.71 -10.46 -13.64
CA ARG A 174 15.24 -10.18 -12.29
C ARG A 174 14.22 -9.50 -11.37
N VAL A 175 13.34 -8.67 -11.93
CA VAL A 175 12.21 -8.08 -11.20
C VAL A 175 11.22 -9.16 -10.78
N LEU A 176 10.82 -10.07 -11.69
CA LEU A 176 9.92 -11.18 -11.36
C LEU A 176 10.52 -12.08 -10.26
N ASP A 177 11.81 -12.42 -10.37
CA ASP A 177 12.52 -13.20 -9.34
C ASP A 177 12.49 -12.46 -7.97
N PHE A 178 12.68 -11.14 -7.98
CA PHE A 178 12.65 -10.34 -6.76
C PHE A 178 11.23 -10.26 -6.13
N PHE A 179 10.19 -10.11 -6.94
CA PHE A 179 8.80 -10.16 -6.45
C PHE A 179 8.43 -11.54 -5.92
N SER A 180 8.95 -12.61 -6.51
CA SER A 180 8.80 -13.97 -5.97
C SER A 180 9.44 -14.08 -4.59
N GLU A 181 10.67 -13.59 -4.42
CA GLU A 181 11.35 -13.54 -3.11
C GLU A 181 10.55 -12.75 -2.06
N LEU A 182 9.99 -11.58 -2.42
CA LEU A 182 9.15 -10.80 -1.52
C LEU A 182 7.83 -11.48 -1.19
N THR A 183 7.20 -12.13 -2.18
CA THR A 183 5.94 -12.88 -2.01
C THR A 183 6.11 -14.05 -1.04
N LEU A 184 7.29 -14.67 -1.00
CA LEU A 184 7.60 -15.74 -0.04
C LEU A 184 7.71 -15.23 1.40
N LYS A 185 8.06 -13.94 1.61
CA LYS A 185 8.12 -13.31 2.94
C LYS A 185 6.74 -12.94 3.49
N VAL A 186 5.70 -12.98 2.64
CA VAL A 186 4.33 -12.73 3.06
C VAL A 186 3.75 -13.99 3.68
N GLU A 187 3.32 -13.87 4.93
CA GLU A 187 2.76 -14.93 5.76
C GLU A 187 1.34 -14.53 6.18
N LYS A 188 0.40 -15.48 6.19
CA LYS A 188 -0.93 -15.24 6.75
C LYS A 188 -1.44 -16.52 7.37
N THR A 189 -1.81 -16.47 8.66
CA THR A 189 -2.67 -17.52 9.23
C THR A 189 -3.50 -17.00 10.39
N THR A 190 -4.84 -17.10 10.29
CA THR A 190 -5.80 -17.14 11.42
C THR A 190 -7.15 -17.69 10.93
N SER A 191 -7.89 -18.52 11.65
CA SER A 191 -8.60 -18.25 12.92
C SER A 191 -7.85 -18.72 14.17
N ASP A 192 -7.04 -17.82 14.73
CA ASP A 192 -6.55 -17.84 16.13
C ASP A 192 -5.18 -18.49 16.38
N GLY A 193 -4.39 -18.74 15.33
CA GLY A 193 -3.08 -19.41 15.44
C GLY A 193 -1.82 -18.62 15.05
N PHE A 194 -1.83 -17.28 14.89
CA PHE A 194 -0.70 -16.46 14.36
C PHE A 194 -0.19 -16.90 12.97
N ARG A 195 0.65 -16.21 12.19
CA ARG A 195 1.20 -14.85 12.15
C ARG A 195 0.69 -14.20 10.86
N ILE A 196 0.52 -12.88 10.88
CA ILE A 196 0.05 -12.11 9.73
C ILE A 196 1.16 -11.11 9.35
N ILE A 197 1.93 -11.44 8.32
CA ILE A 197 2.88 -10.55 7.64
C ILE A 197 2.33 -10.34 6.23
N LEU A 198 1.54 -9.29 6.04
CA LEU A 198 0.88 -9.00 4.75
C LEU A 198 1.67 -8.01 3.89
N TYR A 199 2.84 -7.61 4.33
CA TYR A 199 3.69 -6.61 3.70
C TYR A 199 5.14 -7.09 3.72
N ALA A 200 5.80 -6.97 2.58
CA ALA A 200 7.24 -7.15 2.50
C ALA A 200 7.83 -6.12 1.53
N ALA A 201 8.98 -5.57 1.91
CA ALA A 201 9.74 -4.66 1.07
C ALA A 201 11.22 -5.03 1.12
N GLY A 202 11.98 -4.56 0.15
CA GLY A 202 13.42 -4.71 0.15
C GLY A 202 14.07 -4.00 -1.01
N GLU A 203 15.38 -4.19 -1.10
CA GLU A 203 16.18 -3.74 -2.22
C GLU A 203 16.99 -4.89 -2.84
N LYS A 204 17.29 -4.78 -4.14
CA LYS A 204 18.12 -5.74 -4.88
C LYS A 204 19.02 -5.00 -5.86
N LYS A 205 20.30 -5.34 -5.86
CA LYS A 205 21.26 -4.79 -6.83
C LYS A 205 21.07 -5.44 -8.20
N LEU A 206 20.90 -4.62 -9.22
CA LEU A 206 20.78 -5.00 -10.62
C LEU A 206 21.88 -4.29 -11.43
N GLY A 207 23.06 -4.93 -11.49
CA GLY A 207 24.24 -4.31 -12.09
C GLY A 207 24.70 -3.09 -11.28
N LYS A 208 24.67 -1.90 -11.88
CA LYS A 208 25.03 -0.63 -11.23
C LYS A 208 23.86 0.03 -10.49
N ASN A 209 22.63 -0.40 -10.74
CA ASN A 209 21.43 0.20 -10.15
C ASN A 209 20.94 -0.62 -8.96
N THR A 210 20.35 0.05 -7.97
CA THR A 210 19.64 -0.60 -6.88
C THR A 210 18.15 -0.46 -7.11
N LEU A 211 17.44 -1.59 -7.08
CA LEU A 211 16.01 -1.64 -7.24
C LEU A 211 15.33 -1.79 -5.90
N TYR A 212 14.27 -1.02 -5.68
CA TYR A 212 13.40 -1.13 -4.51
C TYR A 212 12.07 -1.73 -4.93
N ALA A 213 11.56 -2.67 -4.15
CA ALA A 213 10.24 -3.23 -4.40
C ALA A 213 9.52 -3.54 -3.11
N MET A 214 8.19 -3.59 -3.21
CA MET A 214 7.31 -3.97 -2.11
C MET A 214 6.07 -4.67 -2.62
N VAL A 215 5.53 -5.54 -1.78
CA VAL A 215 4.29 -6.28 -1.97
C VAL A 215 3.40 -6.07 -0.75
N GLN A 216 2.09 -5.97 -0.97
CA GLN A 216 1.12 -5.87 0.10
C GLN A 216 -0.17 -6.61 -0.24
N CYS A 217 -0.75 -7.30 0.73
CA CYS A 217 -2.10 -7.85 0.65
C CYS A 217 -3.05 -7.11 1.59
N LEU A 218 -4.30 -6.98 1.15
CA LEU A 218 -5.41 -6.66 2.04
C LEU A 218 -5.60 -7.82 3.02
N GLU A 219 -5.80 -7.53 4.30
CA GLU A 219 -5.95 -8.56 5.34
C GLU A 219 -7.09 -9.54 5.07
N LEU A 220 -8.16 -9.08 4.42
CA LEU A 220 -9.29 -9.93 4.03
C LEU A 220 -8.96 -10.92 2.91
N THR A 221 -7.88 -10.77 2.15
CA THR A 221 -7.65 -11.58 0.94
C THR A 221 -7.39 -13.05 1.28
N LEU A 222 -8.21 -13.96 0.76
CA LEU A 222 -8.08 -15.41 0.96
C LEU A 222 -6.75 -15.93 0.39
N ASP A 223 -6.49 -15.60 -0.87
CA ASP A 223 -5.36 -16.14 -1.63
C ASP A 223 -4.38 -15.03 -2.00
N CYS A 224 -3.66 -14.56 -0.98
CA CYS A 224 -2.76 -13.42 -1.09
C CYS A 224 -1.61 -13.66 -2.09
N LYS A 225 -0.98 -14.84 -2.06
CA LYS A 225 0.17 -15.14 -2.93
C LYS A 225 -0.22 -15.18 -4.40
N ASN A 226 -1.39 -15.73 -4.74
CA ASN A 226 -1.88 -15.70 -6.12
C ASN A 226 -2.24 -14.28 -6.55
N CYS A 227 -2.83 -13.45 -5.66
CA CYS A 227 -3.08 -12.04 -5.96
C CYS A 227 -1.77 -11.29 -6.30
N LEU A 228 -0.72 -11.47 -5.49
CA LEU A 228 0.58 -10.84 -5.70
C LEU A 228 1.26 -11.32 -6.99
N THR A 229 1.22 -12.63 -7.23
CA THR A 229 1.78 -13.23 -8.45
C THR A 229 1.08 -12.68 -9.69
N TRP A 230 -0.25 -12.65 -9.70
CA TRP A 230 -1.03 -12.07 -10.78
C TRP A 230 -0.73 -10.58 -10.98
N SER A 231 -0.70 -9.79 -9.91
CA SER A 231 -0.44 -8.35 -9.98
C SER A 231 0.96 -8.05 -10.51
N THR A 232 1.94 -8.88 -10.17
CA THR A 232 3.31 -8.80 -10.70
C THR A 232 3.34 -8.94 -12.22
N THR A 233 2.51 -9.83 -12.80
CA THR A 233 2.43 -9.96 -14.27
C THR A 233 1.94 -8.69 -14.97
N LYS A 234 1.20 -7.82 -14.27
CA LYS A 234 0.67 -6.58 -14.83
C LYS A 234 1.69 -5.46 -14.92
N LEU A 235 2.84 -5.59 -14.26
CA LEU A 235 3.94 -4.62 -14.34
C LEU A 235 4.53 -4.49 -15.75
N PHE A 236 4.45 -5.55 -16.56
CA PHE A 236 5.08 -5.63 -17.89
C PHE A 236 4.06 -5.86 -19.01
N LYS A 237 2.84 -5.34 -18.84
CA LYS A 237 1.76 -5.51 -19.83
C LYS A 237 2.23 -5.01 -21.20
N ASN A 238 1.95 -5.80 -22.25
CA ASN A 238 2.28 -5.50 -23.64
C ASN A 238 3.79 -5.35 -23.95
N GLY A 239 4.68 -5.88 -23.09
CA GLY A 239 6.13 -5.82 -23.31
C GLY A 239 6.75 -4.45 -23.04
N ASP A 240 5.99 -3.50 -22.48
CA ASP A 240 6.46 -2.17 -22.13
C ASP A 240 7.16 -2.19 -20.76
N ILE A 241 8.48 -2.37 -20.78
CA ILE A 241 9.29 -2.57 -19.57
C ILE A 241 9.81 -1.22 -19.07
N LYS A 242 9.14 -0.72 -18.03
CA LYS A 242 9.42 0.58 -17.40
C LYS A 242 10.42 0.46 -16.25
N GLN A 243 11.14 1.54 -15.98
CA GLN A 243 12.11 1.61 -14.87
C GLN A 243 11.44 1.57 -13.49
N GLY A 244 10.15 1.90 -13.41
CA GLY A 244 9.33 1.82 -12.21
C GLY A 244 7.87 1.63 -12.59
N ALA A 245 7.12 0.94 -11.75
CA ALA A 245 5.74 0.61 -11.98
C ALA A 245 5.03 0.29 -10.66
N ARG A 246 3.72 0.50 -10.62
CA ARG A 246 2.86 0.18 -9.47
C ARG A 246 1.60 -0.44 -10.01
N VAL A 247 1.12 -1.50 -9.36
CA VAL A 247 -0.17 -2.13 -9.67
C VAL A 247 -0.95 -2.17 -8.37
N PHE A 248 -2.12 -1.55 -8.37
CA PHE A 248 -2.99 -1.44 -7.22
C PHE A 248 -4.29 -2.16 -7.50
N GLY A 249 -4.60 -3.17 -6.68
CA GLY A 249 -5.88 -3.84 -6.67
C GLY A 249 -6.70 -3.53 -5.42
N SER A 250 -7.90 -4.12 -5.35
CA SER A 250 -8.71 -4.15 -4.13
C SER A 250 -8.23 -5.20 -3.11
N ASN A 251 -7.42 -6.17 -3.53
CA ASN A 251 -6.99 -7.30 -2.70
C ASN A 251 -5.48 -7.32 -2.40
N CYS A 252 -4.66 -6.72 -3.27
CA CYS A 252 -3.23 -6.61 -3.10
C CYS A 252 -2.65 -5.51 -3.99
N ASP A 253 -1.45 -5.05 -3.68
CA ASP A 253 -0.67 -4.12 -4.52
C ASP A 253 0.81 -4.53 -4.57
N VAL A 254 1.44 -4.20 -5.70
CA VAL A 254 2.87 -4.42 -5.94
C VAL A 254 3.49 -3.16 -6.49
N ARG A 255 4.67 -2.79 -6.01
CA ARG A 255 5.34 -1.54 -6.43
C ARG A 255 6.83 -1.77 -6.61
N ILE A 256 7.37 -1.21 -7.68
CA ILE A 256 8.79 -1.20 -8.01
C ILE A 256 9.23 0.24 -8.26
N PHE A 257 10.30 0.64 -7.59
CA PHE A 257 10.87 1.98 -7.60
C PHE A 257 12.37 1.91 -7.85
N ASN A 258 12.90 2.88 -8.56
CA ASN A 258 14.34 3.14 -8.64
C ASN A 258 14.68 4.31 -7.70
N TRP A 259 15.94 4.43 -7.26
CA TRP A 259 16.40 5.51 -6.38
C TRP A 259 15.95 6.91 -6.83
N LEU A 260 15.91 7.16 -8.15
CA LEU A 260 15.45 8.44 -8.71
C LEU A 260 13.93 8.66 -8.54
N GLY A 261 13.10 7.61 -8.63
CA GLY A 261 11.65 7.68 -8.42
C GLY A 261 11.20 7.68 -6.96
N ILE A 262 12.14 7.60 -6.01
CA ILE A 262 11.93 7.82 -4.57
C ILE A 262 11.98 9.32 -4.24
N LEU A 263 12.64 10.11 -5.08
CA LEU A 263 12.89 11.54 -4.86
C LEU A 263 12.02 12.46 -5.73
N GLU A 264 11.43 11.95 -6.80
CA GLU A 264 10.49 12.71 -7.62
C GLU A 264 9.06 12.53 -7.08
N PRO A 265 8.39 13.59 -6.57
CA PRO A 265 6.94 13.57 -6.50
C PRO A 265 6.45 13.29 -7.92
N ILE A 266 5.56 12.30 -8.10
CA ILE A 266 5.00 12.01 -9.42
C ILE A 266 4.06 13.18 -9.73
N THR A 267 4.63 14.25 -10.30
CA THR A 267 3.90 15.45 -10.68
C THR A 267 2.78 15.05 -11.63
N GLN A 268 1.55 15.11 -11.11
CA GLN A 268 0.26 15.08 -11.82
C GLN A 268 0.26 14.27 -13.12
N LEU A 269 -0.07 12.98 -13.01
CA LEU A 269 -0.66 12.26 -14.13
C LEU A 269 -2.07 12.83 -14.38
N THR A 270 -2.26 13.53 -15.49
CA THR A 270 -3.58 13.99 -15.95
C THR A 270 -4.38 12.81 -16.49
N CYS A 271 -5.50 12.47 -15.85
CA CYS A 271 -6.50 11.57 -16.44
C CYS A 271 -7.29 12.32 -17.52
N VAL A 272 -7.37 11.79 -18.74
CA VAL A 272 -8.29 12.29 -19.78
C VAL A 272 -9.61 11.52 -19.64
N PRO A 273 -10.77 12.18 -19.51
CA PRO A 273 -12.07 11.51 -19.47
C PRO A 273 -12.46 10.98 -20.85
N SER A 274 -12.95 9.75 -20.93
CA SER A 274 -13.61 9.21 -22.12
C SER A 274 -14.93 9.95 -22.34
N SER A 275 -15.01 10.71 -23.43
CA SER A 275 -16.28 11.20 -23.97
C SER A 275 -16.53 10.60 -25.35
N VAL A 276 -17.82 10.44 -25.63
CA VAL A 276 -18.44 9.58 -26.62
C VAL A 276 -18.28 10.13 -28.05
N SER A 277 -17.92 9.23 -28.97
CA SER A 277 -18.00 9.26 -30.44
C SER A 277 -18.06 10.61 -31.18
N ASP A 278 -17.03 10.90 -31.97
CA ASP A 278 -17.20 11.26 -33.38
C ASP A 278 -15.97 10.88 -34.21
N SER A 279 -16.24 10.55 -35.47
CA SER A 279 -15.42 9.76 -36.40
C SER A 279 -14.15 10.44 -36.95
N PHE A 280 -13.17 9.58 -37.32
CA PHE A 280 -11.93 9.82 -38.09
C PHE A 280 -10.72 10.45 -37.38
N ALA A 281 -9.77 9.62 -36.92
CA ALA A 281 -8.34 9.60 -37.36
C ALA A 281 -7.40 8.86 -36.37
N SER A 282 -6.54 7.99 -36.92
CA SER A 282 -5.25 7.49 -36.40
C SER A 282 -5.17 6.80 -35.03
N MET A 283 -4.89 5.48 -35.08
CA MET A 283 -4.56 4.60 -33.96
C MET A 283 -3.35 5.07 -33.12
N THR A 284 -3.61 5.54 -31.91
CA THR A 284 -2.82 5.24 -30.69
C THR A 284 -3.68 5.57 -29.46
N SER A 285 -4.41 4.59 -28.94
CA SER A 285 -5.01 4.65 -27.61
C SER A 285 -4.71 3.35 -26.88
N VAL A 286 -4.02 3.44 -25.74
CA VAL A 286 -3.88 2.33 -24.81
C VAL A 286 -5.06 2.44 -23.85
N ASP A 287 -5.94 1.45 -23.90
CA ASP A 287 -7.14 1.39 -23.07
C ASP A 287 -6.79 1.25 -21.57
N CYS A 288 -7.44 2.09 -20.75
CA CYS A 288 -7.61 1.95 -19.31
C CYS A 288 -9.09 1.72 -19.01
#